data_AF-G5SDP5-F1
#
_entry.id   AF-G5SDP5-F1
#
_cell.length_a   1.000
_cell.length_b   1.000
_cell.length_c   1.000
_cell.angle_alpha   90.00
_cell.angle_beta   90.00
_cell.angle_gamma   90.00
#
_symmetry.space_group_name_H-M   'P 1'
#
loop_
_entity.id
_entity.type
_entity.pdbx_description
1 polymer ?
#
loop_
_entity_poly.entity_id
_entity_poly.type
_entity_poly.pdbx_seq_one_letter_code
_entity_poly.pdbx_strand_id
1 'polypeptide(L)' 'AHPARNVFYPQMTRLLGMAPPHFRNAPDNGKGKIIDGSRICNELGFEYQYPDPLVMPME' A
#
# COMPACT_ATOMS: atom_id res chain seq x y z
N ALA A 1 0.65 6.56 -5.16
CA ALA A 1 -0.02 6.87 -3.87
C ALA A 1 -0.40 5.55 -3.21
N HIS A 2 -0.23 5.40 -1.89
CA HIS A 2 -0.49 4.12 -1.24
C HIS A 2 -2.00 3.82 -1.18
N PRO A 3 -2.49 2.67 -1.69
CA PRO A 3 -3.89 2.29 -1.62
C PRO A 3 -4.32 1.99 -0.19
N ALA A 4 -5.62 2.08 0.09
CA ALA A 4 -6.16 1.66 1.37
C ALA A 4 -6.00 0.14 1.57
N ARG A 5 -5.88 -0.31 2.83
CA ARG A 5 -5.70 -1.72 3.18
C ARG A 5 -6.80 -2.63 2.62
N ASN A 6 -8.05 -2.17 2.63
CA ASN A 6 -9.20 -2.90 2.10
C ASN A 6 -9.23 -2.98 0.57
N VAL A 7 -8.33 -2.26 -0.12
CA VAL A 7 -8.12 -2.38 -1.56
C VAL A 7 -6.89 -3.25 -1.83
N PHE A 8 -5.76 -2.96 -1.17
CA PHE A 8 -4.48 -3.62 -1.42
C PHE A 8 -4.51 -5.13 -1.14
N TYR A 9 -4.86 -5.54 0.09
CA TYR A 9 -4.74 -6.94 0.50
C TYR A 9 -5.68 -7.88 -0.29
N PRO A 10 -6.94 -7.51 -0.59
CA PRO A 10 -7.78 -8.33 -1.45
C PRO A 10 -7.25 -8.46 -2.88
N GLN A 11 -6.57 -7.44 -3.41
CA GLN A 11 -5.96 -7.53 -4.74
C GLN A 11 -4.76 -8.49 -4.73
N MET A 12 -3.84 -8.33 -3.76
CA MET A 12 -2.63 -9.15 -3.68
C MET A 12 -2.94 -10.63 -3.40
N THR A 13 -3.90 -10.92 -2.52
CA THR A 13 -4.30 -12.31 -2.22
C THR A 13 -4.87 -13.03 -3.44
N ARG A 14 -5.59 -12.34 -4.32
CA ARG A 14 -6.07 -12.92 -5.60
C ARG A 14 -4.91 -13.25 -6.54
N LEU A 15 -3.90 -12.38 -6.64
CA LEU A 15 -2.71 -12.64 -7.45
C LEU A 15 -1.94 -13.87 -6.96
N LEU A 16 -1.96 -14.11 -5.66
CA LEU A 16 -1.35 -15.29 -5.02
C LEU A 16 -2.25 -16.55 -5.01
N GLY A 17 -3.45 -16.50 -5.60
CA GLY A 17 -4.38 -17.63 -5.58
C GLY A 17 -4.97 -17.96 -4.21
N MET A 18 -4.94 -17.02 -3.27
CA MET A 18 -5.47 -17.17 -1.91
C MET A 18 -6.86 -16.54 -1.75
N ALA A 19 -7.59 -16.99 -0.73
CA ALA A 19 -8.86 -16.38 -0.35
C ALA A 19 -8.66 -14.93 0.16
N PRO A 20 -9.42 -13.95 -0.34
CA PRO A 20 -9.30 -12.57 0.12
C PRO A 20 -9.70 -12.38 1.59
N PRO A 21 -8.99 -11.53 2.36
CA PRO A 21 -9.33 -11.26 3.75
C PRO A 21 -10.56 -10.37 3.85
N HIS A 22 -11.34 -10.56 4.92
CA HIS A 22 -12.48 -9.70 5.26
C HIS A 22 -12.03 -8.63 6.27
N PHE A 23 -12.25 -7.37 5.93
CA PHE A 23 -11.98 -6.26 6.84
C PHE A 23 -13.22 -6.00 7.70
N ARG A 24 -13.02 -5.84 9.01
CA ARG A 24 -14.10 -5.39 9.90
C ARG A 24 -14.55 -4.00 9.46
N ASN A 25 -15.86 -3.77 9.47
CA ASN A 25 -16.46 -2.44 9.33
C ASN A 25 -16.07 -1.63 10.57
N ALA A 26 -14.97 -0.89 10.47
CA ALA A 26 -14.69 0.19 11.40
C ALA A 26 -15.55 1.39 10.97
N PRO A 27 -15.96 2.27 11.90
CA PRO A 27 -16.41 3.60 11.50
C PRO A 27 -15.36 4.19 10.55
N ASP A 28 -15.82 4.86 9.49
CA ASP A 28 -14.92 5.46 8.50
C ASP A 28 -13.99 6.41 9.25
N ASN A 29 -12.74 5.99 9.51
CA ASN A 29 -11.75 6.76 10.25
C ASN A 29 -11.21 7.95 9.42
N GLY A 30 -11.99 8.39 8.42
CA GLY A 30 -11.64 9.38 7.44
C GLY A 30 -10.62 8.90 6.43
N LYS A 31 -10.18 9.84 5.57
CA LYS A 31 -9.02 9.64 4.71
C LYS A 31 -7.82 9.31 5.60
N GLY A 32 -7.16 8.18 5.32
CA GLY A 32 -5.94 7.79 6.01
C GLY A 32 -4.85 8.87 5.93
N LYS A 33 -3.77 8.68 6.69
CA LYS A 33 -2.64 9.63 6.67
C LYS A 33 -1.90 9.55 5.34
N ILE A 34 -1.66 10.70 4.72
CA ILE A 34 -0.72 10.83 3.60
C ILE A 34 0.65 11.16 4.20
N ILE A 35 1.66 10.35 3.86
CA ILE A 35 3.03 10.54 4.31
C ILE A 35 3.83 11.09 3.12
N ASP A 36 4.50 12.22 3.32
CA ASP A 36 5.46 12.76 2.36
C ASP A 36 6.86 12.19 2.62
N GLY A 37 7.40 11.46 1.64
CA GLY A 37 8.74 10.88 1.67
C GLY A 37 9.82 11.76 1.04
N SER A 38 9.49 12.96 0.55
CA SER A 38 10.41 13.83 -0.20
C SER A 38 11.72 14.11 0.55
N ARG A 39 11.66 14.27 1.87
CA ARG A 39 12.82 14.59 2.70
C ARG A 39 13.91 13.52 2.66
N ILE A 40 13.55 12.24 2.75
CA ILE A 40 14.55 11.14 2.72
C ILE A 40 15.16 10.99 1.33
N CYS A 41 14.37 11.23 0.28
CA CYS A 41 14.87 11.21 -1.09
C CYS A 41 15.88 12.34 -1.31
N ASN A 42 15.57 13.55 -0.84
CA ASN A 42 16.38 14.73 -1.07
C ASN A 42 17.64 14.77 -0.18
N GLU A 43 17.54 14.41 1.10
CA GLU A 43 18.65 14.54 2.04
C GLU A 43 19.57 13.33 2.07
N LEU A 44 19.03 12.13 1.86
CA LEU A 44 19.77 10.87 2.02
C LEU A 44 20.02 10.16 0.68
N GLY A 45 19.53 10.70 -0.44
CA GLY A 45 19.60 10.04 -1.74
C GLY A 45 18.80 8.74 -1.78
N PHE A 46 17.76 8.60 -0.95
CA PHE A 46 16.92 7.41 -0.95
C PHE A 46 16.09 7.31 -2.23
N GLU A 47 16.15 6.17 -2.91
CA GLU A 47 15.36 5.88 -4.10
C GLU A 47 14.36 4.76 -3.82
N TYR A 48 13.07 5.02 -4.04
CA TYR A 48 12.05 3.99 -3.97
C TYR A 48 12.20 3.04 -5.16
N GLN A 49 12.58 1.78 -4.89
CA GLN A 49 12.55 0.73 -5.91
C GLN A 49 11.12 0.48 -6.43
N TYR A 50 10.13 0.59 -5.56
CA TYR A 50 8.71 0.43 -5.87
C TYR A 50 7.91 1.61 -5.30
N PRO A 51 7.80 2.74 -6.03
CA PRO A 51 7.07 3.92 -5.57
C PRO A 51 5.54 3.70 -5.53
N ASP A 52 5.05 2.71 -6.27
CA ASP A 52 3.68 2.21 -6.19
C ASP A 52 3.69 0.77 -5.66
N PRO A 53 3.05 0.47 -4.52
CA PRO A 53 3.02 -0.89 -4.00
C PRO A 53 2.30 -1.88 -4.92
N LEU A 54 1.50 -1.42 -5.90
CA LEU A 54 0.89 -2.29 -6.90
C LEU A 54 1.85 -2.77 -7.99
N VAL A 55 3.04 -2.17 -8.11
CA VAL A 55 4.09 -2.63 -9.06
C VAL A 55 5.15 -3.49 -8.38
N MET A 56 5.03 -3.72 -7.07
CA MET A 56 5.93 -4.60 -6.33
C MET A 56 5.72 -6.06 -6.77
N PRO A 57 6.77 -6.80 -7.15
CA PRO A 57 6.66 -8.20 -7.54
C PRO A 57 6.26 -9.07 -6.34
N MET A 58 5.47 -10.12 -6.62
CA MET A 58 4.92 -11.05 -5.62
C MET A 58 5.57 -12.45 -5.69
N GLU A 59 6.77 -12.53 -6.25
CA GLU A 59 7.57 -13.75 -6.43
C GLU A 59 8.07 -14.34 -5.10
#